data_AF-A0A2N6MPI8-F1
#
_entry.id   AF-A0A2N6MPI8-F1
#
_cell.length_a   1.000
_cell.length_b   1.000
_cell.length_c   1.000
_cell.angle_alpha   90.00
_cell.angle_beta   90.00
_cell.angle_gamma   90.00
#
_symmetry.space_group_name_H-M   'P 1'
#
loop_
_entity.id
_entity.type
_entity.pdbx_description
1 polymer ?
#
loop_
_entity_poly.entity_id
_entity_poly.type
_entity_poly.pdbx_seq_one_letter_code
_entity_poly.pdbx_strand_id
1 'polypeptide(L)'
;MGFLRKLVDSGLVGLETRQKLDDCIAKIAVLDHQQWNSEFIDSKNTQVLVRDANSHYLKPKETVYLNLLELFFPKKLYISDLVVDREKVINDSKDYKIKLKKNASTRDVIRAALEQSELAFGIDWVCHEGKIVTFHELRDNNLPLSTIIDSRTTTVLDAQEFYEIDYNYENVFKSLLGRCLQQKLYHLDVIWQHQEKLFIFSEVDDAAIRKEEWYGEKKSTRTVYERVMKNNKPNEILSCKHLAFRTRYRRFGHNWYLVILPDWFFSFDGYRRSSYAKDKLDWLKREENDKSVYNHLRFIAAFLKTEKSSDLFVTRYHYPFLSFGELIAFDNAPPLDDDEWNPKLLKIDDSPQMVLPLEL
;
A
#
# COMPACT_ATOMS: atom_id res chain seq x y z
N MET A 1 -1.29 18.92 21.15
CA MET A 1 -1.23 20.38 20.89
C MET A 1 -0.05 20.82 20.02
N GLY A 2 1.19 20.38 20.30
CA GLY A 2 2.38 20.85 19.56
C GLY A 2 2.37 20.61 18.04
N PHE A 3 1.79 19.51 17.58
CA PHE A 3 1.65 19.19 16.15
C PHE A 3 0.66 20.12 15.42
N LEU A 4 -0.52 20.35 15.99
CA LEU A 4 -1.55 21.21 15.39
C LEU A 4 -1.08 22.66 15.27
N ARG A 5 -0.38 23.16 16.31
CA ARG A 5 0.19 24.51 16.29
C ARG A 5 1.28 24.67 15.23
N LYS A 6 2.19 23.70 15.13
CA LYS A 6 3.18 23.63 14.04
C LYS A 6 2.53 23.56 12.65
N LEU A 7 1.38 22.90 12.52
CA LEU A 7 0.63 22.80 11.27
C LEU A 7 0.01 24.15 10.87
N VAL A 8 -0.60 24.88 11.82
CA VAL A 8 -1.15 26.23 11.59
C VAL A 8 -0.05 27.23 11.22
N ASP A 9 1.07 27.20 11.96
CA ASP A 9 2.19 28.14 11.78
C ASP A 9 2.97 27.90 10.48
N SER A 10 2.90 26.69 9.90
CA SER A 10 3.72 26.27 8.74
C SER A 10 3.38 26.93 7.39
N GLY A 11 2.30 27.71 7.26
CA GLY A 11 1.92 28.29 5.95
C GLY A 11 1.24 27.32 4.98
N LEU A 12 1.28 26.01 5.27
CA LEU A 12 0.90 24.95 4.33
C LEU A 12 -0.61 24.71 4.18
N VAL A 13 -1.42 25.44 4.94
CA VAL A 13 -2.88 25.21 5.00
C VAL A 13 -3.62 26.51 4.67
N GLY A 14 -4.64 26.40 3.82
CA GLY A 14 -5.47 27.53 3.39
C GLY A 14 -6.18 28.22 4.58
N LEU A 15 -6.58 29.48 4.37
CA LEU A 15 -7.07 30.37 5.42
C LEU A 15 -8.27 29.79 6.19
N GLU A 16 -9.23 29.18 5.48
CA GLU A 16 -10.38 28.50 6.09
C GLU A 16 -9.97 27.31 6.97
N THR A 17 -8.99 26.53 6.53
CA THR A 17 -8.53 25.34 7.26
C THR A 17 -7.72 25.74 8.49
N ARG A 18 -6.95 26.83 8.40
CA ARG A 18 -6.28 27.44 9.56
C ARG A 18 -7.30 27.90 10.60
N GLN A 19 -8.34 28.59 10.17
CA GLN A 19 -9.37 29.10 11.07
C GLN A 19 -10.11 27.96 11.79
N LYS A 20 -10.41 26.86 11.08
CA LYS A 20 -10.97 25.63 11.68
C LYS A 20 -10.00 24.95 12.66
N LEU A 21 -8.70 24.97 12.38
CA LEU A 21 -7.65 24.43 13.26
C LEU A 21 -7.48 25.29 14.51
N ASP A 22 -7.49 26.62 14.38
CA ASP A 22 -7.42 27.57 15.48
C ASP A 22 -8.64 27.47 16.39
N ASP A 23 -9.84 27.34 15.82
CA ASP A 23 -11.07 27.08 16.57
C ASP A 23 -11.00 25.75 17.34
N CYS A 24 -10.40 24.72 16.74
CA CYS A 24 -10.14 23.44 17.41
C CYS A 24 -9.13 23.59 18.55
N ILE A 25 -8.04 24.33 18.35
CA ILE A 25 -7.02 24.58 19.37
C ILE A 25 -7.62 25.37 20.54
N ALA A 26 -8.44 26.38 20.26
CA ALA A 26 -9.14 27.18 21.27
C ALA A 26 -10.13 26.33 22.07
N LYS A 27 -10.92 25.45 21.41
CA LYS A 27 -11.82 24.51 22.09
C LYS A 27 -11.07 23.52 22.98
N ILE A 28 -9.91 23.03 22.54
CA ILE A 28 -9.10 22.10 23.34
C ILE A 28 -8.44 22.83 24.53
N ALA A 29 -8.07 24.11 24.38
CA ALA A 29 -7.47 24.90 25.45
C ALA A 29 -8.46 25.29 26.58
N VAL A 30 -9.76 25.25 26.29
CA VAL A 30 -10.85 25.53 27.25
C VAL A 30 -11.32 24.26 27.98
N LEU A 31 -10.87 23.07 27.56
CA LEU A 31 -11.13 21.82 28.29
C LEU A 31 -10.24 21.77 29.54
N ASP A 32 -10.88 21.67 30.69
CA ASP A 32 -10.27 21.79 32.01
C ASP A 32 -9.09 20.83 32.23
N HIS A 33 -8.02 21.35 32.81
CA HIS A 33 -6.72 20.70 32.96
C HIS A 33 -6.65 19.73 34.16
N GLN A 34 -7.75 19.52 34.88
CA GLN A 34 -7.82 18.67 36.07
C GLN A 34 -8.37 17.28 35.78
N GLN A 35 -7.49 16.41 35.27
CA GLN A 35 -7.35 14.98 35.63
C GLN A 35 -6.38 14.34 34.64
N TRP A 36 -5.13 14.79 34.69
CA TRP A 36 -4.02 14.08 34.08
C TRP A 36 -3.22 13.45 35.21
N ASN A 37 -3.15 12.11 35.20
CA ASN A 37 -2.39 11.21 36.07
C ASN A 37 -3.07 10.71 37.37
N SER A 38 -3.78 9.60 37.22
CA SER A 38 -3.56 8.40 38.05
C SER A 38 -4.17 7.19 37.35
N GLU A 39 -3.44 6.07 37.33
CA GLU A 39 -3.81 4.75 36.78
C GLU A 39 -3.42 4.46 35.31
N PHE A 40 -2.11 4.53 35.06
CA PHE A 40 -1.46 3.46 34.30
C PHE A 40 -1.41 2.20 35.19
N ILE A 41 -1.64 1.03 34.58
CA ILE A 41 -1.71 -0.35 35.14
C ILE A 41 -3.16 -0.82 35.41
N ASP A 42 -3.81 -1.47 34.44
CA ASP A 42 -3.85 -2.93 34.34
C ASP A 42 -4.65 -3.38 33.10
N SER A 43 -4.17 -4.46 32.51
CA SER A 43 -4.84 -5.27 31.51
C SER A 43 -6.12 -5.91 32.05
N LYS A 44 -7.27 -5.63 31.42
CA LYS A 44 -8.35 -6.59 31.06
C LYS A 44 -9.61 -5.87 30.60
N ASN A 45 -10.22 -6.43 29.56
CA ASN A 45 -11.60 -6.20 29.15
C ASN A 45 -12.51 -5.95 30.35
N THR A 46 -13.01 -4.72 30.49
CA THR A 46 -14.25 -4.46 31.20
C THR A 46 -14.99 -3.34 30.46
N GLN A 47 -16.15 -3.67 29.90
CA GLN A 47 -17.16 -2.68 29.54
C GLN A 47 -17.61 -2.00 30.84
N VAL A 48 -17.03 -0.85 31.18
CA VAL A 48 -17.50 -0.02 32.30
C VAL A 48 -18.20 1.19 31.69
N LEU A 49 -19.53 1.16 31.75
CA LEU A 49 -20.35 2.36 31.58
C LEU A 49 -20.08 3.28 32.78
N VAL A 50 -19.16 4.23 32.63
CA VAL A 50 -18.92 5.26 33.64
C VAL A 50 -20.11 6.22 33.64
N ARG A 51 -20.87 6.26 34.74
CA ARG A 51 -21.95 7.22 34.98
C ARG A 51 -21.38 8.46 35.67
N ASP A 52 -21.43 9.61 35.01
CA ASP A 52 -21.33 10.90 35.69
C ASP A 52 -22.68 11.32 36.27
N ALA A 53 -22.64 12.09 37.36
CA ALA A 53 -23.77 12.48 38.20
C ALA A 53 -24.88 13.31 37.51
N ASN A 54 -24.77 13.61 36.21
CA ASN A 54 -25.69 14.47 35.45
C ASN A 54 -26.30 13.78 34.20
N SER A 55 -26.60 12.48 34.28
CA SER A 55 -27.44 11.73 33.31
C SER A 55 -27.21 11.97 31.81
N HIS A 56 -25.98 12.23 31.38
CA HIS A 56 -25.61 12.15 29.97
C HIS A 56 -24.74 10.92 29.78
N TYR A 57 -25.22 9.97 28.97
CA TYR A 57 -24.41 8.84 28.53
C TYR A 57 -23.15 9.39 27.85
N LEU A 58 -22.00 9.31 28.50
CA LEU A 58 -20.71 9.49 27.84
C LEU A 58 -20.64 8.41 26.77
N LYS A 59 -20.88 8.78 25.50
CA LYS A 59 -20.73 7.82 24.41
C LYS A 59 -19.29 7.30 24.46
N PRO A 60 -19.07 5.98 24.34
CA PRO A 60 -17.74 5.42 24.40
C PRO A 60 -16.88 6.08 23.33
N LYS A 61 -15.71 6.54 23.76
CA LYS A 61 -14.72 7.12 22.86
C LYS A 61 -14.12 6.02 22.03
N GLU A 62 -14.04 6.24 20.71
CA GLU A 62 -13.53 5.23 19.78
C GLU A 62 -12.08 5.53 19.40
N THR A 63 -11.31 4.47 19.16
CA THR A 63 -9.98 4.57 18.57
C THR A 63 -10.13 4.55 17.06
N VAL A 64 -9.74 5.65 16.40
CA VAL A 64 -9.78 5.76 14.94
C VAL A 64 -8.40 5.54 14.37
N TYR A 65 -8.29 4.60 13.45
CA TYR A 65 -7.07 4.32 12.72
C TYR A 65 -7.03 5.13 11.43
N LEU A 66 -5.94 5.85 11.23
CA LEU A 66 -5.60 6.38 9.93
C LEU A 66 -5.10 5.27 9.02
N ASN A 67 -5.24 5.49 7.72
CA ASN A 67 -4.65 4.64 6.69
C ASN A 67 -3.13 4.84 6.52
N LEU A 68 -2.43 5.25 7.58
CA LEU A 68 -1.00 5.52 7.62
C LEU A 68 -0.30 4.40 8.39
N LEU A 69 0.50 3.60 7.68
CA LEU A 69 1.35 2.58 8.27
C LEU A 69 2.77 3.12 8.39
N GLU A 70 3.37 3.03 9.57
CA GLU A 70 4.78 3.41 9.76
C GLU A 70 5.71 2.61 8.84
N LEU A 71 6.65 3.30 8.21
CA LEU A 71 7.58 2.73 7.24
C LEU A 71 9.02 3.00 7.65
N PHE A 72 9.82 1.94 7.70
CA PHE A 72 11.24 1.99 8.00
C PHE A 72 12.08 1.40 6.85
N PHE A 73 13.30 1.90 6.71
CA PHE A 73 14.26 1.54 5.66
C PHE A 73 15.69 1.76 6.16
N PRO A 74 16.71 1.19 5.50
CA PRO A 74 18.10 1.39 5.87
C PRO A 74 18.52 2.86 5.80
N LYS A 75 19.40 3.27 6.71
CA LYS A 75 19.93 4.64 6.74
C LYS A 75 20.89 4.94 5.60
N LYS A 76 21.59 3.93 5.07
CA LYS A 76 22.61 4.13 4.03
C LYS A 76 22.02 3.94 2.65
N LEU A 77 22.32 4.87 1.75
CA LEU A 77 21.97 4.83 0.35
C LEU A 77 23.26 4.84 -0.49
N TYR A 78 23.30 3.96 -1.50
CA TYR A 78 24.44 3.83 -2.39
C TYR A 78 24.10 4.43 -3.76
N ILE A 79 24.98 5.29 -4.25
CA ILE A 79 24.80 6.02 -5.49
C ILE A 79 26.06 5.88 -6.35
N SER A 80 25.91 5.48 -7.60
CA SER A 80 27.03 5.24 -8.52
C SER A 80 26.69 5.64 -9.95
N ASP A 81 27.69 6.07 -10.72
CA ASP A 81 27.53 6.42 -12.13
C ASP A 81 27.31 5.18 -12.99
N LEU A 82 26.40 5.28 -13.96
CA LEU A 82 26.12 4.21 -14.91
C LEU A 82 27.17 4.18 -16.03
N VAL A 83 27.72 3.00 -16.31
CA VAL A 83 28.67 2.75 -17.41
C VAL A 83 28.02 1.82 -18.42
N VAL A 84 26.92 2.28 -19.02
CA VAL A 84 26.17 1.51 -20.02
C VAL A 84 26.14 2.26 -21.33
N ASP A 85 26.65 1.62 -22.39
CA ASP A 85 26.47 2.10 -23.76
C ASP A 85 25.02 1.84 -24.20
N ARG A 86 24.21 2.88 -24.06
CA ARG A 86 22.78 2.87 -24.37
C ARG A 86 22.51 2.51 -25.83
N GLU A 87 23.31 3.01 -26.78
CA GLU A 87 23.07 2.79 -28.20
C GLU A 87 23.33 1.33 -28.56
N LYS A 88 24.44 0.78 -28.04
CA LYS A 88 24.77 -0.62 -28.18
C LYS A 88 23.68 -1.53 -27.61
N VAL A 89 23.26 -1.32 -26.36
CA VAL A 89 22.23 -2.15 -25.71
C VAL A 89 20.90 -2.12 -26.47
N ILE A 90 20.48 -0.95 -26.97
CA ILE A 90 19.25 -0.84 -27.77
C ILE A 90 19.39 -1.58 -29.11
N ASN A 91 20.54 -1.52 -29.76
CA ASN A 91 20.78 -2.25 -31.00
C ASN A 91 20.78 -3.76 -30.79
N ASP A 92 21.45 -4.23 -29.74
CA ASP A 92 21.55 -5.65 -29.38
C ASP A 92 20.20 -6.22 -28.89
N SER A 93 19.30 -5.37 -28.39
CA SER A 93 17.95 -5.79 -27.97
C SER A 93 17.06 -6.29 -29.11
N LYS A 94 17.47 -6.12 -30.38
CA LYS A 94 16.69 -6.62 -31.55
C LYS A 94 16.58 -8.15 -31.56
N ASP A 95 17.56 -8.83 -31.00
CA ASP A 95 17.64 -10.29 -30.98
C ASP A 95 16.99 -10.91 -29.74
N TYR A 96 16.47 -10.07 -28.84
CA TYR A 96 15.83 -10.47 -27.58
C TYR A 96 14.30 -10.44 -27.66
N LYS A 97 13.66 -11.14 -26.71
CA LYS A 97 12.20 -11.24 -26.61
C LYS A 97 11.48 -9.89 -26.56
N ILE A 98 12.14 -8.86 -26.01
CA ILE A 98 11.60 -7.50 -25.93
C ILE A 98 12.57 -6.54 -26.64
N LYS A 99 12.18 -6.12 -27.84
CA LYS A 99 12.90 -5.07 -28.58
C LYS A 99 12.70 -3.70 -27.93
N LEU A 100 13.80 -3.02 -27.62
CA LEU A 100 13.76 -1.67 -27.08
C LEU A 100 13.53 -0.63 -28.19
N LYS A 101 12.79 0.42 -27.85
CA LYS A 101 12.65 1.63 -28.67
C LYS A 101 13.82 2.58 -28.38
N LYS A 102 14.15 3.47 -29.32
CA LYS A 102 15.20 4.49 -29.13
C LYS A 102 14.97 5.37 -27.87
N ASN A 103 13.70 5.64 -27.57
CA ASN A 103 13.26 6.41 -26.39
C ASN A 103 12.96 5.54 -25.15
N ALA A 104 13.45 4.30 -25.08
CA ALA A 104 13.26 3.43 -23.92
C ALA A 104 13.74 4.11 -22.62
N SER A 105 13.13 3.82 -21.48
CA SER A 105 13.61 4.40 -20.22
C SER A 105 15.02 3.90 -19.90
N THR A 106 15.83 4.69 -19.19
CA THR A 106 17.16 4.24 -18.72
C THR A 106 17.09 2.92 -17.96
N ARG A 107 16.00 2.74 -17.20
CA ARG A 107 15.72 1.50 -16.48
C ARG A 107 15.52 0.30 -17.41
N ASP A 108 14.76 0.45 -18.49
CA ASP A 108 14.54 -0.64 -19.45
C ASP A 108 15.84 -1.00 -20.17
N VAL A 109 16.67 0.00 -20.47
CA VAL A 109 18.01 -0.21 -21.03
C VAL A 109 18.90 -0.98 -20.06
N ILE A 110 18.94 -0.59 -18.78
CA ILE A 110 19.72 -1.30 -17.76
C ILE A 110 19.25 -2.74 -17.60
N ARG A 111 17.93 -2.96 -17.53
CA ARG A 111 17.38 -4.31 -17.42
C ARG A 111 17.82 -5.17 -18.61
N ALA A 112 17.74 -4.62 -19.82
CA ALA A 112 18.19 -5.31 -21.02
C ALA A 112 19.71 -5.55 -21.02
N ALA A 113 20.52 -4.62 -20.51
CA ALA A 113 21.97 -4.79 -20.39
C ALA A 113 22.34 -5.94 -19.44
N LEU A 114 21.63 -6.05 -18.31
CA LEU A 114 21.78 -7.17 -17.38
C LEU A 114 21.35 -8.49 -18.05
N GLU A 115 20.20 -8.51 -18.71
CA GLU A 115 19.69 -9.69 -19.43
C GLU A 115 20.65 -10.14 -20.55
N GLN A 116 21.22 -9.20 -21.30
CA GLN A 116 22.25 -9.43 -22.32
C GLN A 116 23.56 -9.99 -21.76
N SER A 117 23.81 -9.76 -20.48
CA SER A 117 24.95 -10.32 -19.74
C SER A 117 24.58 -11.61 -19.00
N GLU A 118 23.40 -12.18 -19.28
CA GLU A 118 22.84 -13.36 -18.60
C GLU A 118 22.65 -13.19 -17.09
N LEU A 119 22.52 -11.94 -16.64
CA LEU A 119 22.32 -11.58 -15.24
C LEU A 119 20.87 -11.18 -14.97
N ALA A 120 20.30 -11.71 -13.89
CA ALA A 120 19.02 -11.30 -13.36
C ALA A 120 19.21 -10.53 -12.05
N PHE A 121 18.49 -9.42 -11.89
CA PHE A 121 18.51 -8.65 -10.65
C PHE A 121 17.12 -8.12 -10.30
N GLY A 122 16.92 -7.85 -9.00
CA GLY A 122 15.70 -7.25 -8.47
C GLY A 122 15.40 -5.87 -9.08
N ILE A 123 14.20 -5.38 -8.84
CA ILE A 123 13.75 -4.08 -9.35
C ILE A 123 13.95 -2.91 -8.39
N ASP A 124 14.50 -3.18 -7.20
CA ASP A 124 14.68 -2.33 -6.02
C ASP A 124 15.85 -1.34 -6.14
N TRP A 125 15.87 -0.65 -7.28
CA TRP A 125 16.78 0.44 -7.62
C TRP A 125 16.06 1.43 -8.54
N VAL A 126 16.56 2.66 -8.57
CA VAL A 126 16.08 3.72 -9.47
C VAL A 126 17.24 4.40 -10.17
N CYS A 127 16.95 5.07 -11.28
CA CYS A 127 17.92 5.90 -11.98
C CYS A 127 17.55 7.37 -11.84
N HIS A 128 18.53 8.20 -11.53
CA HIS A 128 18.38 9.63 -11.48
C HIS A 128 19.67 10.29 -11.98
N GLU A 129 19.56 11.22 -12.92
CA GLU A 129 20.70 12.00 -13.44
C GLU A 129 21.91 11.14 -13.91
N GLY A 130 21.63 10.02 -14.58
CA GLY A 130 22.68 9.11 -15.07
C GLY A 130 23.33 8.24 -13.99
N LYS A 131 22.84 8.32 -12.74
CA LYS A 131 23.28 7.51 -11.61
C LYS A 131 22.24 6.46 -11.25
N ILE A 132 22.70 5.36 -10.67
CA ILE A 132 21.83 4.40 -9.98
C ILE A 132 21.75 4.77 -8.50
N VAL A 133 20.57 4.60 -7.91
CA VAL A 133 20.31 4.83 -6.48
C VAL A 133 19.63 3.60 -5.91
N THR A 134 20.21 3.02 -4.86
CA THR A 134 19.68 1.80 -4.21
C THR A 134 20.19 1.64 -2.77
N PHE A 135 19.56 0.75 -2.01
CA PHE A 135 20.01 0.32 -0.69
C PHE A 135 21.04 -0.83 -0.75
N HIS A 136 21.19 -1.49 -1.90
CA HIS A 136 22.21 -2.51 -2.11
C HIS A 136 23.61 -1.92 -2.06
N GLU A 137 24.57 -2.64 -1.47
CA GLU A 137 25.96 -2.19 -1.36
C GLU A 137 26.70 -2.28 -2.70
N LEU A 138 26.66 -1.21 -3.49
CA LEU A 138 27.24 -1.15 -4.84
C LEU A 138 28.78 -1.34 -4.91
N ARG A 139 29.46 -1.49 -3.77
CA ARG A 139 30.89 -1.83 -3.70
C ARG A 139 31.15 -3.34 -3.68
N ASP A 140 30.11 -4.14 -3.49
CA ASP A 140 30.19 -5.59 -3.58
C ASP A 140 30.23 -6.02 -5.05
N ASN A 141 31.35 -6.63 -5.45
CA ASN A 141 31.56 -7.12 -6.81
C ASN A 141 30.69 -8.35 -7.14
N ASN A 142 30.08 -8.99 -6.15
CA ASN A 142 29.16 -10.11 -6.38
C ASN A 142 27.76 -9.66 -6.81
N LEU A 143 27.43 -8.37 -6.66
CA LEU A 143 26.14 -7.84 -7.11
C LEU A 143 26.12 -7.73 -8.63
N PRO A 144 25.07 -8.23 -9.32
CA PRO A 144 24.90 -8.05 -10.76
C PRO A 144 24.98 -6.59 -11.23
N LEU A 145 24.53 -5.65 -10.38
CA LEU A 145 24.61 -4.20 -10.67
C LEU A 145 26.05 -3.70 -10.82
N SER A 146 27.06 -4.39 -10.29
CA SER A 146 28.48 -4.00 -10.42
C SER A 146 28.94 -3.99 -11.88
N THR A 147 28.30 -4.75 -12.77
CA THR A 147 28.65 -4.84 -14.21
C THR A 147 28.25 -3.61 -15.03
N ILE A 148 27.34 -2.79 -14.51
CA ILE A 148 26.73 -1.66 -15.24
C ILE A 148 27.05 -0.30 -14.59
N ILE A 149 27.89 -0.28 -13.56
CA ILE A 149 28.26 0.92 -12.82
C ILE A 149 29.78 1.10 -12.78
N ASP A 150 30.23 2.33 -12.53
CA ASP A 150 31.61 2.57 -12.13
C ASP A 150 31.73 2.49 -10.60
N SER A 151 32.18 1.35 -10.09
CA SER A 151 32.32 1.12 -8.64
C SER A 151 33.22 2.13 -7.93
N ARG A 152 34.13 2.81 -8.66
CA ARG A 152 35.02 3.86 -8.11
C ARG A 152 34.27 5.16 -7.83
N THR A 153 33.18 5.40 -8.55
CA THR A 153 32.30 6.57 -8.36
C THR A 153 31.27 6.36 -7.26
N THR A 154 31.23 5.18 -6.64
CA THR A 154 30.23 4.84 -5.63
C THR A 154 30.38 5.68 -4.37
N THR A 155 29.39 6.55 -4.18
CA THR A 155 29.19 7.37 -3.00
C THR A 155 28.17 6.73 -2.07
N VAL A 156 28.36 6.92 -0.77
CA VAL A 156 27.43 6.48 0.27
C VAL A 156 26.90 7.73 0.95
N LEU A 157 25.58 7.89 0.96
CA LEU A 157 24.90 9.00 1.63
C LEU A 157 23.94 8.47 2.68
N ASP A 158 23.62 9.30 3.67
CA ASP A 158 22.46 9.01 4.50
C ASP A 158 21.18 9.19 3.67
N ALA A 159 20.21 8.30 3.84
CA ALA A 159 18.94 8.36 3.15
C ALA A 159 18.21 9.68 3.44
N GLN A 160 18.33 10.20 4.67
CA GLN A 160 17.79 11.49 5.06
C GLN A 160 18.43 12.64 4.29
N GLU A 161 19.76 12.66 4.23
CA GLU A 161 20.49 13.66 3.45
C GLU A 161 20.03 13.66 2.00
N PHE A 162 19.79 12.49 1.41
CA PHE A 162 19.33 12.37 0.03
C PHE A 162 17.91 12.93 -0.19
N TYR A 163 16.92 12.52 0.61
CA TYR A 163 15.53 12.96 0.37
C TYR A 163 15.25 14.39 0.87
N GLU A 164 16.13 14.99 1.69
CA GLU A 164 15.98 16.37 2.18
C GLU A 164 16.62 17.41 1.25
N ILE A 165 17.34 17.02 0.18
CA ILE A 165 17.93 17.95 -0.81
C ILE A 165 16.85 18.87 -1.39
N ASP A 166 15.84 18.27 -2.04
CA ASP A 166 14.70 18.98 -2.60
C ASP A 166 13.51 18.04 -2.88
N TYR A 167 12.43 18.59 -3.43
CA TYR A 167 11.22 17.84 -3.76
C TYR A 167 11.43 16.79 -4.87
N ASN A 168 12.34 17.02 -5.82
CA ASN A 168 12.67 16.07 -6.88
C ASN A 168 13.36 14.84 -6.29
N TYR A 169 14.39 15.04 -5.46
CA TYR A 169 15.07 13.98 -4.74
C TYR A 169 14.14 13.21 -3.80
N GLU A 170 13.21 13.90 -3.11
CA GLU A 170 12.17 13.22 -2.33
C GLU A 170 11.29 12.31 -3.21
N ASN A 171 10.95 12.73 -4.44
CA ASN A 171 10.16 11.90 -5.37
C ASN A 171 10.96 10.72 -5.94
N VAL A 172 12.26 10.88 -6.18
CA VAL A 172 13.16 9.79 -6.54
C VAL A 172 13.22 8.77 -5.40
N PHE A 173 13.34 9.25 -4.16
CA PHE A 173 13.32 8.39 -2.98
C PHE A 173 11.98 7.65 -2.82
N LYS A 174 10.84 8.33 -2.97
CA LYS A 174 9.51 7.68 -3.02
C LYS A 174 9.42 6.62 -4.12
N SER A 175 10.03 6.88 -5.27
CA SER A 175 10.08 5.91 -6.37
C SER A 175 10.91 4.69 -5.99
N LEU A 176 12.04 4.87 -5.30
CA LEU A 176 12.87 3.79 -4.76
C LEU A 176 12.08 2.95 -3.75
N LEU A 177 11.46 3.57 -2.75
CA LEU A 177 10.59 2.87 -1.79
C LEU A 177 9.48 2.08 -2.50
N GLY A 178 8.87 2.70 -3.53
CA GLY A 178 7.91 2.06 -4.44
C GLY A 178 8.44 0.78 -5.06
N ARG A 179 9.68 0.79 -5.55
CA ARG A 179 10.34 -0.39 -6.13
C ARG A 179 10.69 -1.44 -5.11
N CYS A 180 11.18 -1.03 -3.95
CA CYS A 180 11.45 -1.95 -2.86
C CYS A 180 10.19 -2.69 -2.41
N LEU A 181 9.05 -1.96 -2.32
CA LEU A 181 7.77 -2.57 -1.99
C LEU A 181 7.31 -3.55 -3.07
N GLN A 182 7.46 -3.19 -4.35
CA GLN A 182 7.16 -4.08 -5.47
C GLN A 182 8.01 -5.37 -5.41
N GLN A 183 9.31 -5.25 -5.13
CA GLN A 183 10.19 -6.41 -4.99
C GLN A 183 9.79 -7.29 -3.81
N LYS A 184 9.54 -6.71 -2.63
CA LYS A 184 9.07 -7.44 -1.45
C LYS A 184 7.78 -8.21 -1.75
N LEU A 185 6.80 -7.53 -2.34
CA LEU A 185 5.48 -8.09 -2.62
C LEU A 185 5.49 -9.14 -3.74
N TYR A 186 6.40 -9.03 -4.71
CA TYR A 186 6.58 -10.04 -5.74
C TYR A 186 6.89 -11.42 -5.13
N HIS A 187 7.73 -11.48 -4.09
CA HIS A 187 8.05 -12.73 -3.38
C HIS A 187 6.88 -13.28 -2.53
N LEU A 188 5.82 -12.48 -2.35
CA LEU A 188 4.59 -12.84 -1.65
C LEU A 188 3.42 -13.09 -2.62
N ASP A 189 3.70 -13.23 -3.92
CA ASP A 189 2.71 -13.47 -4.97
C ASP A 189 1.67 -12.32 -5.05
N VAL A 190 2.16 -11.09 -4.86
CA VAL A 190 1.38 -9.87 -5.03
C VAL A 190 2.00 -9.07 -6.17
N ILE A 191 1.23 -8.91 -7.25
CA ILE A 191 1.72 -8.38 -8.51
C ILE A 191 1.41 -6.88 -8.60
N TRP A 192 2.34 -6.11 -9.17
CA TRP A 192 2.10 -4.72 -9.50
C TRP A 192 1.36 -4.58 -10.84
N GLN A 193 0.15 -4.03 -10.80
CA GLN A 193 -0.64 -3.71 -12.00
C GLN A 193 -0.29 -2.29 -12.45
N HIS A 194 0.45 -2.18 -13.57
CA HIS A 194 1.02 -0.92 -14.05
C HIS A 194 -0.01 0.13 -14.52
N GLN A 195 -1.08 -0.29 -15.18
CA GLN A 195 -2.06 0.61 -15.80
C GLN A 195 -2.98 1.28 -14.77
N GLU A 196 -3.40 0.52 -13.76
CA GLU A 196 -4.29 0.95 -12.68
C GLU A 196 -3.52 1.44 -11.44
N LYS A 197 -2.20 1.23 -11.42
CA LYS A 197 -1.26 1.64 -10.37
C LYS A 197 -1.64 1.09 -8.99
N LEU A 198 -1.87 -0.22 -8.92
CA LEU A 198 -2.27 -0.92 -7.69
C LEU A 198 -1.60 -2.28 -7.60
N PHE A 199 -1.46 -2.76 -6.37
CA PHE A 199 -1.02 -4.12 -6.07
C PHE A 199 -2.23 -5.04 -6.08
N ILE A 200 -2.12 -6.18 -6.76
CA ILE A 200 -3.15 -7.21 -6.83
C ILE A 200 -2.62 -8.50 -6.24
N PHE A 201 -3.42 -9.14 -5.38
CA PHE A 201 -3.13 -10.51 -4.99
C PHE A 201 -3.37 -11.43 -6.18
N SER A 202 -2.39 -12.28 -6.50
CA SER A 202 -2.50 -13.22 -7.62
C SER A 202 -2.82 -14.63 -7.15
N GLU A 203 -3.10 -15.47 -8.12
CA GLU A 203 -3.14 -16.92 -7.97
C GLU A 203 -1.82 -17.48 -7.42
N VAL A 204 -1.91 -18.58 -6.67
CA VAL A 204 -0.79 -19.36 -6.15
C VAL A 204 -1.15 -20.84 -6.33
N ASP A 205 -0.17 -21.64 -6.77
CA ASP A 205 -0.31 -23.10 -6.96
C ASP A 205 -1.51 -23.54 -7.83
N ASP A 206 -1.87 -22.74 -8.83
CA ASP A 206 -3.04 -22.94 -9.72
C ASP A 206 -4.40 -23.10 -8.97
N ALA A 207 -4.45 -22.58 -7.74
CA ALA A 207 -5.64 -22.62 -6.92
C ALA A 207 -6.66 -21.54 -7.35
N ALA A 208 -7.87 -21.98 -7.69
CA ALA A 208 -8.97 -21.07 -8.04
C ALA A 208 -9.34 -20.10 -6.92
N ILE A 209 -9.05 -20.42 -5.65
CA ILE A 209 -9.30 -19.54 -4.51
C ILE A 209 -8.02 -19.47 -3.68
N ARG A 210 -7.56 -18.24 -3.42
CA ARG A 210 -6.46 -17.98 -2.48
C ARG A 210 -7.00 -17.38 -1.21
N LYS A 211 -6.69 -18.02 -0.08
CA LYS A 211 -6.99 -17.52 1.26
C LYS A 211 -5.68 -17.26 2.00
N GLU A 212 -5.59 -16.10 2.63
CA GLU A 212 -4.47 -15.73 3.49
C GLU A 212 -4.94 -15.73 4.94
N GLU A 213 -4.18 -16.40 5.79
CA GLU A 213 -4.37 -16.33 7.25
C GLU A 213 -3.75 -15.05 7.77
N TRP A 214 -4.42 -14.38 8.70
CA TRP A 214 -3.90 -13.19 9.35
C TRP A 214 -4.36 -13.11 10.79
N TYR A 215 -3.60 -12.35 11.58
CA TYR A 215 -3.83 -12.17 13.00
C TYR A 215 -4.15 -10.70 13.25
N GLY A 216 -5.41 -10.43 13.57
CA GLY A 216 -5.80 -9.18 14.23
C GLY A 216 -5.81 -9.42 15.75
N GLU A 217 -6.97 -9.21 16.37
CA GLU A 217 -7.20 -9.67 17.75
C GLU A 217 -7.39 -11.19 17.84
N LYS A 218 -7.85 -11.81 16.76
CA LYS A 218 -8.06 -13.25 16.61
C LYS A 218 -7.52 -13.70 15.25
N LYS A 219 -7.19 -14.98 15.16
CA LYS A 219 -6.86 -15.63 13.88
C LYS A 219 -8.08 -15.57 12.96
N SER A 220 -7.89 -15.06 11.75
CA SER A 220 -8.93 -14.98 10.73
C SER A 220 -8.34 -15.35 9.37
N THR A 221 -9.22 -15.71 8.44
CA THR A 221 -8.86 -15.93 7.03
C THR A 221 -9.45 -14.84 6.17
N ARG A 222 -8.74 -14.46 5.11
CA ARG A 222 -9.22 -13.53 4.09
C ARG A 222 -9.09 -14.18 2.72
N THR A 223 -10.17 -14.25 1.96
CA THR A 223 -10.09 -14.58 0.54
C THR A 223 -9.54 -13.38 -0.21
N VAL A 224 -8.36 -13.52 -0.82
CA VAL A 224 -7.65 -12.44 -1.52
C VAL A 224 -7.69 -12.58 -3.04
N TYR A 225 -7.95 -13.79 -3.54
CA TYR A 225 -8.11 -14.06 -4.97
C TYR A 225 -9.15 -15.15 -5.19
N GLU A 226 -9.94 -14.98 -6.25
CA GLU A 226 -10.93 -15.94 -6.72
C GLU A 226 -10.98 -15.92 -8.25
N ARG A 227 -10.90 -17.10 -8.87
CA ARG A 227 -11.01 -17.35 -10.31
C ARG A 227 -12.27 -18.17 -10.57
N VAL A 228 -13.14 -17.63 -11.42
CA VAL A 228 -14.37 -18.31 -11.86
C VAL A 228 -14.19 -18.73 -13.31
N MET A 229 -14.50 -19.99 -13.62
CA MET A 229 -14.47 -20.56 -14.98
C MET A 229 -15.83 -20.41 -15.67
N LYS A 230 -15.87 -20.44 -17.00
CA LYS A 230 -17.14 -20.38 -17.75
C LYS A 230 -17.88 -21.70 -17.68
N ASN A 231 -19.19 -21.66 -17.40
CA ASN A 231 -20.05 -22.86 -17.36
C ASN A 231 -20.02 -23.63 -18.70
N ASN A 232 -20.06 -22.93 -19.83
CA ASN A 232 -20.10 -23.56 -21.15
C ASN A 232 -18.72 -24.00 -21.66
N LYS A 233 -17.64 -23.50 -21.05
CA LYS A 233 -16.26 -23.77 -21.45
C LYS A 233 -15.38 -23.82 -20.20
N PRO A 234 -15.33 -24.98 -19.50
CA PRO A 234 -14.66 -25.09 -18.20
C PRO A 234 -13.16 -24.77 -18.20
N ASN A 235 -12.50 -24.77 -19.36
CA ASN A 235 -11.09 -24.41 -19.51
C ASN A 235 -10.86 -22.91 -19.78
N GLU A 236 -11.92 -22.11 -19.95
CA GLU A 236 -11.81 -20.67 -20.14
C GLU A 236 -12.21 -19.92 -18.87
N ILE A 237 -11.37 -18.97 -18.47
CA ILE A 237 -11.65 -18.08 -17.34
C ILE A 237 -12.82 -17.16 -17.69
N LEU A 238 -13.81 -17.07 -16.81
CA LEU A 238 -14.89 -16.10 -16.88
C LEU A 238 -14.46 -14.76 -16.30
N SER A 239 -13.88 -14.79 -15.09
CA SER A 239 -13.45 -13.59 -14.35
C SER A 239 -12.54 -14.00 -13.21
N CYS A 240 -11.54 -13.19 -12.92
CA CYS A 240 -10.84 -13.23 -11.64
C CYS A 240 -11.17 -11.99 -10.82
N LYS A 241 -11.34 -12.17 -9.52
CA LYS A 241 -11.53 -11.14 -8.51
C LYS A 241 -10.29 -11.12 -7.63
N HIS A 242 -9.68 -9.94 -7.50
CA HIS A 242 -8.47 -9.73 -6.73
C HIS A 242 -8.74 -8.69 -5.66
N LEU A 243 -8.45 -9.03 -4.40
CA LEU A 243 -8.19 -7.99 -3.42
C LEU A 243 -6.99 -7.17 -3.91
N ALA A 244 -7.07 -5.87 -3.75
CA ALA A 244 -6.06 -4.97 -4.23
C ALA A 244 -5.84 -3.81 -3.26
N PHE A 245 -4.75 -3.10 -3.46
CA PHE A 245 -4.51 -1.86 -2.74
C PHE A 245 -3.60 -0.92 -3.51
N ARG A 246 -3.86 0.37 -3.37
CA ARG A 246 -2.93 1.42 -3.78
C ARG A 246 -2.09 1.84 -2.59
N THR A 247 -0.88 2.30 -2.88
CA THR A 247 -0.04 2.90 -1.86
C THR A 247 0.42 4.30 -2.25
N ARG A 248 0.66 5.14 -1.24
CA ARG A 248 1.35 6.42 -1.40
C ARG A 248 2.33 6.60 -0.25
N TYR A 249 3.44 7.26 -0.53
CA TYR A 249 4.47 7.53 0.47
C TYR A 249 4.32 8.95 0.98
N ARG A 250 4.22 9.12 2.30
CA ARG A 250 4.10 10.42 2.96
C ARG A 250 5.18 10.54 4.03
N ARG A 251 5.77 11.73 4.10
CA ARG A 251 6.74 12.10 5.12
C ARG A 251 6.17 13.21 5.99
N PHE A 252 6.30 13.06 7.29
CA PHE A 252 5.97 14.10 8.28
C PHE A 252 7.17 14.28 9.21
N GLY A 253 7.86 15.41 9.08
CA GLY A 253 9.18 15.59 9.70
C GLY A 253 10.19 14.58 9.14
N HIS A 254 10.79 13.78 10.02
CA HIS A 254 11.74 12.72 9.63
C HIS A 254 11.08 11.33 9.53
N ASN A 255 9.79 11.23 9.84
CA ASN A 255 9.07 9.95 9.84
C ASN A 255 8.40 9.71 8.49
N TRP A 256 8.47 8.47 8.04
CA TRP A 256 7.86 8.02 6.80
C TRP A 256 6.69 7.08 7.05
N TYR A 257 5.68 7.22 6.21
CA TYR A 257 4.43 6.49 6.30
C TYR A 257 4.01 5.99 4.92
N LEU A 258 3.54 4.75 4.88
CA LEU A 258 2.85 4.16 3.76
C LEU A 258 1.35 4.39 3.93
N VAL A 259 0.77 5.25 3.10
CA VAL A 259 -0.68 5.37 2.97
C VAL A 259 -1.20 4.14 2.23
N ILE A 260 -2.13 3.40 2.83
CA ILE A 260 -2.73 2.20 2.22
C ILE A 260 -4.18 2.50 1.86
N LEU A 261 -4.54 2.25 0.61
CA LEU A 261 -5.91 2.42 0.12
C LEU A 261 -6.39 1.08 -0.44
N PRO A 262 -7.16 0.30 0.34
CA PRO A 262 -7.78 -0.92 -0.15
C PRO A 262 -8.65 -0.66 -1.38
N ASP A 263 -8.65 -1.58 -2.33
CA ASP A 263 -9.48 -1.54 -3.52
C ASP A 263 -9.73 -2.98 -4.02
N TRP A 264 -10.48 -3.11 -5.10
CA TRP A 264 -10.67 -4.38 -5.79
C TRP A 264 -10.25 -4.26 -7.25
N PHE A 265 -9.76 -5.36 -7.80
CA PHE A 265 -9.42 -5.45 -9.22
C PHE A 265 -10.07 -6.68 -9.85
N PHE A 266 -10.62 -6.51 -11.05
CA PHE A 266 -11.19 -7.59 -11.83
C PHE A 266 -10.42 -7.78 -13.13
N SER A 267 -10.00 -9.01 -13.38
CA SER A 267 -9.26 -9.40 -14.57
C SER A 267 -9.97 -10.52 -15.34
N PHE A 268 -9.60 -10.72 -16.59
CA PHE A 268 -10.13 -11.86 -17.39
C PHE A 268 -9.11 -13.00 -17.54
N ASP A 269 -7.84 -12.76 -17.25
CA ASP A 269 -6.73 -13.72 -17.40
C ASP A 269 -5.81 -13.77 -16.15
N GLY A 270 -6.23 -13.18 -15.03
CA GLY A 270 -5.42 -13.05 -13.83
C GLY A 270 -4.60 -11.76 -13.74
N TYR A 271 -4.54 -10.92 -14.78
CA TYR A 271 -3.74 -9.69 -14.75
C TYR A 271 -4.33 -8.50 -15.54
N ARG A 272 -4.83 -8.74 -16.75
CA ARG A 272 -5.42 -7.72 -17.62
C ARG A 272 -6.83 -7.39 -17.18
N ARG A 273 -7.13 -6.10 -17.09
CA ARG A 273 -8.42 -5.59 -16.62
C ARG A 273 -9.57 -6.16 -17.46
N SER A 274 -10.62 -6.62 -16.79
CA SER A 274 -11.86 -7.04 -17.43
C SER A 274 -12.65 -5.82 -17.94
N SER A 275 -13.24 -5.91 -19.14
CA SER A 275 -14.13 -4.86 -19.67
C SER A 275 -15.36 -4.65 -18.77
N TYR A 276 -15.82 -5.69 -18.07
CA TYR A 276 -16.93 -5.65 -17.13
C TYR A 276 -16.51 -5.26 -15.70
N ALA A 277 -15.26 -4.81 -15.51
CA ALA A 277 -14.73 -4.50 -14.19
C ALA A 277 -15.48 -3.33 -13.52
N LYS A 278 -16.00 -2.36 -14.31
CA LYS A 278 -16.62 -1.16 -13.76
C LYS A 278 -17.89 -1.49 -12.97
N ASP A 279 -18.86 -2.16 -13.61
CA ASP A 279 -20.15 -2.45 -12.97
C ASP A 279 -19.98 -3.37 -11.76
N LYS A 280 -19.07 -4.35 -11.85
CA LYS A 280 -18.74 -5.25 -10.73
C LYS A 280 -18.10 -4.50 -9.56
N LEU A 281 -17.19 -3.55 -9.85
CA LEU A 281 -16.52 -2.75 -8.83
C LEU A 281 -17.51 -1.79 -8.16
N ASP A 282 -18.37 -1.13 -8.94
CA ASP A 282 -19.36 -0.20 -8.45
C ASP A 282 -20.39 -0.90 -7.56
N TRP A 283 -20.85 -2.09 -7.97
CA TRP A 283 -21.71 -2.94 -7.13
C TRP A 283 -21.01 -3.33 -5.82
N LEU A 284 -19.77 -3.83 -5.90
CA LEU A 284 -19.03 -4.28 -4.72
C LEU A 284 -18.78 -3.14 -3.73
N LYS A 285 -18.46 -1.94 -4.22
CA LYS A 285 -18.25 -0.75 -3.38
C LYS A 285 -19.51 -0.24 -2.71
N ARG A 286 -20.69 -0.50 -3.28
CA ARG A 286 -21.98 -0.17 -2.62
C ARG A 286 -22.32 -1.16 -1.51
N GLU A 287 -21.88 -2.41 -1.65
CA GLU A 287 -22.12 -3.46 -0.68
C GLU A 287 -21.15 -3.39 0.51
N GLU A 288 -19.95 -2.83 0.31
CA GLU A 288 -18.96 -2.69 1.36
C GLU A 288 -19.25 -1.51 2.29
N ASN A 289 -19.44 -1.82 3.58
CA ASN A 289 -19.49 -0.81 4.65
C ASN A 289 -18.10 -0.45 5.19
N ASP A 290 -18.04 0.61 6.00
CA ASP A 290 -16.79 1.12 6.58
C ASP A 290 -16.04 0.07 7.40
N LYS A 291 -16.76 -0.79 8.12
CA LYS A 291 -16.17 -1.92 8.86
C LYS A 291 -15.45 -2.91 7.93
N SER A 292 -16.00 -3.20 6.76
CA SER A 292 -15.34 -4.06 5.75
C SER A 292 -14.05 -3.40 5.24
N VAL A 293 -14.12 -2.12 4.89
CA VAL A 293 -12.97 -1.31 4.43
C VAL A 293 -11.87 -1.26 5.48
N TYR A 294 -12.24 -1.03 6.75
CA TYR A 294 -11.31 -1.05 7.87
C TYR A 294 -10.65 -2.42 8.06
N ASN A 295 -11.42 -3.52 7.94
CA ASN A 295 -10.85 -4.87 7.99
C ASN A 295 -9.91 -5.16 6.80
N HIS A 296 -10.16 -4.59 5.62
CA HIS A 296 -9.22 -4.66 4.50
C HIS A 296 -7.91 -3.97 4.82
N LEU A 297 -7.99 -2.75 5.35
CA LEU A 297 -6.81 -1.98 5.76
C LEU A 297 -5.97 -2.74 6.80
N ARG A 298 -6.61 -3.26 7.86
CA ARG A 298 -5.93 -4.06 8.88
C ARG A 298 -5.27 -5.31 8.30
N PHE A 299 -6.01 -6.04 7.45
CA PHE A 299 -5.47 -7.22 6.78
C PHE A 299 -4.23 -6.87 5.97
N ILE A 300 -4.29 -5.83 5.13
CA ILE A 300 -3.15 -5.43 4.30
C ILE A 300 -1.97 -4.98 5.16
N ALA A 301 -2.22 -4.19 6.22
CA ALA A 301 -1.17 -3.75 7.14
C ALA A 301 -0.49 -4.93 7.83
N ALA A 302 -1.26 -5.92 8.29
CA ALA A 302 -0.73 -7.15 8.86
C ALA A 302 0.05 -7.97 7.82
N PHE A 303 -0.50 -8.12 6.61
CA PHE A 303 0.12 -8.86 5.51
C PHE A 303 1.48 -8.27 5.09
N LEU A 304 1.61 -6.94 5.10
CA LEU A 304 2.88 -6.27 4.78
C LEU A 304 3.99 -6.55 5.79
N LYS A 305 3.62 -6.85 7.05
CA LYS A 305 4.53 -7.28 8.11
C LYS A 305 4.88 -8.77 8.01
N THR A 306 4.09 -9.56 7.29
CA THR A 306 4.32 -11.00 7.14
C THR A 306 5.59 -11.28 6.36
N GLU A 307 6.28 -12.32 6.80
CA GLU A 307 7.41 -12.92 6.10
C GLU A 307 7.04 -14.37 5.82
N LYS A 308 7.09 -14.78 4.54
CA LYS A 308 6.88 -16.19 4.21
C LYS A 308 8.12 -16.96 4.66
N SER A 309 7.92 -17.97 5.51
CA SER A 309 8.98 -18.89 5.89
C SER A 309 9.54 -19.61 4.66
N SER A 310 10.83 -19.94 4.71
CA SER A 310 11.40 -20.92 3.79
C SER A 310 10.62 -22.23 3.88
N ASP A 311 10.39 -22.87 2.74
CA ASP A 311 9.89 -24.24 2.68
C ASP A 311 11.03 -25.17 2.22
N LEU A 312 10.81 -26.49 2.27
CA LEU A 312 11.77 -27.52 1.88
C LEU A 312 12.32 -27.34 0.46
N PHE A 313 11.57 -26.68 -0.43
CA PHE A 313 11.94 -26.46 -1.83
C PHE A 313 12.36 -25.02 -2.16
N VAL A 314 12.06 -24.05 -1.28
CA VAL A 314 12.30 -22.63 -1.55
C VAL A 314 12.85 -21.95 -0.30
N THR A 315 14.13 -21.57 -0.35
CA THR A 315 14.72 -20.70 0.67
C THR A 315 14.24 -19.27 0.42
N ARG A 316 13.45 -18.73 1.36
CA ARG A 316 12.96 -17.35 1.32
C ARG A 316 13.76 -16.54 2.34
N TYR A 317 14.45 -15.51 1.86
CA TYR A 317 15.19 -14.60 2.71
C TYR A 317 14.32 -13.43 3.12
N HIS A 318 14.53 -12.94 4.33
CA HIS A 318 13.97 -11.68 4.81
C HIS A 318 14.30 -10.55 3.84
N TYR A 319 13.30 -9.76 3.43
CA TYR A 319 13.53 -8.61 2.55
C TYR A 319 14.10 -7.42 3.36
N PRO A 320 15.37 -7.04 3.16
CA PRO A 320 16.10 -6.23 4.14
C PRO A 320 15.84 -4.73 4.06
N PHE A 321 15.18 -4.24 2.99
CA PHE A 321 15.13 -2.80 2.71
C PHE A 321 13.84 -2.11 3.15
N LEU A 322 12.82 -2.86 3.57
CA LEU A 322 11.58 -2.29 4.08
C LEU A 322 11.05 -3.11 5.24
N SER A 323 10.72 -2.41 6.33
CA SER A 323 9.95 -2.93 7.44
C SER A 323 8.85 -1.95 7.84
N PHE A 324 7.84 -2.44 8.56
CA PHE A 324 6.62 -1.70 8.86
C PHE A 324 6.31 -1.72 10.35
N GLY A 325 5.93 -0.57 10.90
CA GLY A 325 5.48 -0.40 12.28
C GLY A 325 3.97 -0.48 12.40
N GLU A 326 3.35 0.31 13.29
CA GLU A 326 1.90 0.25 13.50
C GLU A 326 1.11 1.19 12.59
N LEU A 327 -0.20 0.92 12.46
CA LEU A 327 -1.12 1.89 11.90
C LEU A 327 -1.29 3.04 12.90
N ILE A 328 -1.20 4.27 12.41
CA ILE A 328 -1.40 5.45 13.26
C ILE A 328 -2.84 5.50 13.72
N ALA A 329 -3.03 5.56 15.03
CA ALA A 329 -4.33 5.63 15.67
C ALA A 329 -4.45 6.89 16.53
N PHE A 330 -5.66 7.41 16.64
CA PHE A 330 -6.03 8.42 17.62
C PHE A 330 -7.11 7.87 18.52
N ASP A 331 -6.84 7.91 19.81
CA ASP A 331 -7.85 7.68 20.83
C ASP A 331 -8.67 8.94 21.04
N ASN A 332 -9.92 8.79 21.47
CA ASN A 332 -10.86 9.88 21.75
C ASN A 332 -11.58 10.49 20.54
N ALA A 333 -11.77 9.74 19.45
CA ALA A 333 -12.69 10.19 18.41
C ALA A 333 -14.15 10.15 18.91
N PRO A 334 -14.98 11.13 18.53
CA PRO A 334 -16.41 11.04 18.76
C PRO A 334 -16.97 9.84 17.98
N PRO A 335 -17.82 9.00 18.59
CA PRO A 335 -18.38 7.85 17.91
C PRO A 335 -19.28 8.33 16.77
N LEU A 336 -19.11 7.69 15.61
CA LEU A 336 -19.91 7.94 14.43
C LEU A 336 -21.20 7.12 14.49
N ASP A 337 -22.32 7.74 14.13
CA ASP A 337 -23.60 7.03 14.01
C ASP A 337 -23.66 6.36 12.63
N ASP A 338 -23.29 5.08 12.59
CA ASP A 338 -23.29 4.28 11.36
C ASP A 338 -24.68 4.23 10.69
N ASP A 339 -25.77 4.29 11.45
CA ASP A 339 -27.14 4.24 10.90
C ASP A 339 -27.52 5.56 10.21
N GLU A 340 -26.98 6.69 10.68
CA GLU A 340 -27.15 7.99 10.05
C GLU A 340 -26.25 8.15 8.80
N TRP A 341 -25.06 7.55 8.82
CA TRP A 341 -24.06 7.70 7.76
C TRP A 341 -24.21 6.69 6.61
N ASN A 342 -24.64 5.47 6.89
CA ASN A 342 -24.80 4.45 5.86
C ASN A 342 -25.95 4.81 4.90
N PRO A 343 -25.79 4.58 3.59
CA PRO A 343 -26.86 4.79 2.64
C PRO A 343 -28.07 3.93 3.04
N LYS A 344 -29.21 4.58 3.27
CA LYS A 344 -30.47 3.89 3.57
C LYS A 344 -30.76 2.94 2.41
N LEU A 345 -30.67 1.63 2.68
CA LEU A 345 -31.11 0.63 1.73
C LEU A 345 -32.58 0.93 1.41
N LEU A 346 -32.84 1.38 0.18
CA LEU A 346 -34.20 1.43 -0.34
C LEU A 346 -34.67 -0.03 -0.35
N LYS A 347 -35.52 -0.39 0.62
CA LYS A 347 -36.28 -1.63 0.55
C LYS A 347 -37.05 -1.55 -0.76
N ILE A 348 -36.66 -2.37 -1.74
CA ILE A 348 -37.53 -2.66 -2.86
C ILE A 348 -38.72 -3.35 -2.21
N ASP A 349 -39.85 -2.66 -2.21
CA ASP A 349 -41.08 -3.16 -1.63
C ASP A 349 -41.44 -4.45 -2.37
N ASP A 350 -41.48 -5.58 -1.67
CA ASP A 350 -42.00 -6.87 -2.15
C ASP A 350 -43.53 -6.78 -2.29
N SER A 351 -44.00 -5.82 -3.08
CA SER A 351 -45.38 -5.77 -3.55
C SER A 351 -45.57 -6.94 -4.52
N PRO A 352 -46.57 -7.82 -4.32
CA PRO A 352 -46.78 -8.97 -5.20
C PRO A 352 -46.98 -8.50 -6.64
N GLN A 353 -46.14 -8.99 -7.54
CA GLN A 353 -46.26 -8.77 -8.98
C GLN A 353 -47.65 -9.21 -9.43
N MET A 354 -48.44 -8.27 -9.97
CA MET A 354 -49.64 -8.59 -10.74
C MET A 354 -49.23 -9.48 -11.92
N VAL A 355 -49.73 -10.72 -11.89
CA VAL A 355 -49.66 -11.67 -13.00
C VAL A 355 -50.47 -11.09 -14.16
N LEU A 356 -49.78 -10.67 -15.22
CA LEU A 356 -50.42 -10.42 -16.51
C LEU A 356 -50.67 -11.78 -17.19
N PRO A 357 -51.90 -12.06 -17.67
CA PRO A 357 -52.20 -13.32 -18.32
C PRO A 357 -51.46 -13.41 -19.66
N LEU A 358 -50.81 -14.55 -19.89
CA LEU A 358 -50.43 -14.96 -21.24
C LEU A 358 -51.71 -15.26 -22.02
N GLU A 359 -51.98 -14.50 -23.08
CA GLU A 359 -52.81 -14.98 -24.17
C GLU A 359 -51.92 -15.31 -25.38
N LEU A 360 -51.96 -16.62 -25.70
CA LEU A 360 -51.68 -17.40 -26.92
C LEU A 360 -50.82 -16.80 -28.04
#